data_AF-A0A8T0X5J2-F1
#
_entry.id   AF-A0A8T0X5J2-F1
#
_cell.length_a   1.000
_cell.length_b   1.000
_cell.length_c   1.000
_cell.angle_alpha   90.00
_cell.angle_beta   90.00
_cell.angle_gamma   90.00
#
_symmetry.space_group_name_H-M   'P 1'
#
loop_
_entity.id
_entity.type
_entity.pdbx_description
1 polymer ?
#
loop_
_entity_poly.entity_id
_entity_poly.type
_entity_poly.pdbx_seq_one_letter_code
_entity_poly.pdbx_strand_id
1 'polypeptide(L)'
;MRGQQVLVDWVWNYFASERSDRFTTPHVTVSNKTPLYFQHQGHSRTIVGIQKKKGYRGSRDQYTLLILDPGHRTADLERTLRSKKGWQSLVKRGVHTLRKPQYQLCYVDSGIANSEEMEQLKTIDSILVRF
;
A
#
# COMPACT_ATOMS: atom_id res chain seq x y z
N MET A 1 -3.22 11.69 -13.71
CA MET A 1 -3.35 10.27 -14.15
C MET A 1 -2.03 9.52 -14.16
N ARG A 2 -0.91 10.05 -14.69
CA ARG A 2 0.39 9.35 -14.66
C ARG A 2 0.92 9.07 -13.24
N GLY A 3 0.93 10.06 -12.35
CA GLY A 3 1.44 9.88 -10.99
C GLY A 3 0.71 8.81 -10.16
N GLN A 4 -0.61 8.72 -10.31
CA GLN A 4 -1.42 7.67 -9.69
C GLN A 4 -1.02 6.27 -10.20
N GLN A 5 -0.76 6.14 -11.51
CA GLN A 5 -0.33 4.87 -12.09
C GLN A 5 1.07 4.48 -11.58
N VAL A 6 2.01 5.43 -11.55
CA VAL A 6 3.37 5.22 -11.02
C VAL A 6 3.32 4.72 -9.56
N LEU A 7 2.50 5.36 -8.72
CA LEU A 7 2.31 4.94 -7.32
C LEU A 7 1.77 3.52 -7.24
N VAL A 8 0.76 3.19 -8.04
CA VAL A 8 0.13 1.87 -8.07
C VAL A 8 1.13 0.80 -8.52
N ASP A 9 1.91 1.08 -9.55
CA ASP A 9 2.91 0.15 -10.08
C ASP A 9 4.01 -0.09 -9.05
N TRP A 10 4.46 0.97 -8.36
CA TRP A 10 5.43 0.85 -7.27
C TRP A 10 4.90 -0.03 -6.13
N VAL A 11 3.67 0.23 -5.66
CA VAL A 11 3.05 -0.56 -4.58
C VAL A 11 2.80 -2.00 -5.02
N TRP A 12 2.37 -2.23 -6.26
CA TRP A 12 2.20 -3.56 -6.83
C TRP A 12 3.52 -4.34 -6.82
N ASN A 13 4.59 -3.74 -7.34
CA ASN A 13 5.89 -4.38 -7.41
C ASN A 13 6.46 -4.67 -6.01
N TYR A 14 6.28 -3.74 -5.07
CA TYR A 14 6.72 -3.92 -3.68
C TYR A 14 6.12 -5.17 -3.04
N PHE A 15 4.78 -5.33 -3.08
CA PHE A 15 4.12 -6.49 -2.48
C PHE A 15 4.23 -7.77 -3.31
N ALA A 16 4.51 -7.68 -4.62
CA ALA A 16 4.63 -8.83 -5.50
C ALA A 16 6.06 -9.44 -5.56
N SER A 17 7.10 -8.70 -5.14
CA SER A 17 8.51 -9.09 -5.34
C SER A 17 8.94 -10.27 -4.47
N GLU A 18 8.36 -10.43 -3.28
CA GLU A 18 8.73 -11.49 -2.33
C GLU A 18 7.49 -12.23 -1.85
N ARG A 19 7.37 -13.48 -2.28
CA ARG A 19 6.29 -14.38 -1.85
C ARG A 19 6.71 -15.06 -0.56
N SER A 20 5.84 -15.02 0.44
CA SER A 20 5.94 -15.98 1.54
C SER A 20 5.43 -17.32 1.02
N ASP A 21 6.13 -18.42 1.28
CA ASP A 21 5.61 -19.76 0.98
C ASP A 21 4.44 -20.15 1.90
N ARG A 22 4.19 -19.36 2.94
CA ARG A 22 3.11 -19.57 3.91
C ARG A 22 1.85 -18.84 3.44
N PHE A 23 0.77 -19.59 3.23
CA PHE A 23 -0.60 -19.10 2.95
C PHE A 23 -0.84 -18.49 1.56
N THR A 24 -0.19 -18.99 0.52
CA THR A 24 -0.51 -18.60 -0.85
C THR A 24 -1.67 -19.42 -1.41
N THR A 25 -2.65 -18.74 -1.99
CA THR A 25 -3.70 -19.35 -2.83
C THR A 25 -3.54 -18.80 -4.26
N PRO A 26 -4.20 -19.39 -5.28
CA PRO A 26 -4.13 -18.89 -6.65
C PRO A 26 -4.51 -17.41 -6.83
N HIS A 27 -5.25 -16.83 -5.87
CA HIS A 27 -5.77 -15.46 -5.93
C HIS A 27 -5.29 -14.55 -4.80
N VAL A 28 -4.61 -15.09 -3.79
CA VAL A 28 -4.13 -14.32 -2.62
C VAL A 28 -2.71 -14.73 -2.33
N THR A 29 -1.81 -13.74 -2.33
CA THR A 29 -0.42 -13.91 -1.93
C THR A 29 -0.20 -13.12 -0.65
N VAL A 30 0.31 -13.79 0.38
CA VAL A 30 0.81 -13.14 1.60
C VAL A 30 2.30 -12.93 1.42
N SER A 31 2.75 -11.68 1.46
CA SER A 31 4.17 -11.32 1.38
C SER A 31 4.77 -11.16 2.77
N ASN A 32 6.08 -11.35 2.91
CA ASN A 32 6.81 -11.01 4.15
C ASN A 32 7.16 -9.51 4.23
N LYS A 33 6.74 -8.71 3.23
CA LYS A 33 6.95 -7.27 3.20
C LYS A 33 6.18 -6.56 4.32
N THR A 34 6.78 -5.49 4.84
CA THR A 34 6.18 -4.62 5.86
C THR A 34 5.09 -3.73 5.23
N PRO A 35 4.12 -3.24 6.02
CA PRO A 35 3.20 -2.23 5.54
C PRO A 35 3.92 -0.93 5.18
N LEU A 36 3.37 -0.19 4.22
CA LEU A 36 3.95 1.08 3.76
C LEU A 36 3.33 2.26 4.53
N TYR A 37 4.18 3.15 5.04
CA TYR A 37 3.73 4.45 5.53
C TYR A 37 3.36 5.33 4.33
N PHE A 38 2.14 5.86 4.33
CA PHE A 38 1.56 6.56 3.20
C PHE A 38 1.13 7.97 3.60
N GLN A 39 1.87 8.96 3.14
CA GLN A 39 1.71 10.36 3.53
C GLN A 39 1.17 11.19 2.38
N HIS A 40 0.32 12.16 2.72
CA HIS A 40 0.06 13.35 1.90
C HIS A 40 -0.09 14.56 2.82
N GLN A 41 -0.22 15.77 2.26
CA GLN A 41 -0.44 16.96 3.08
C GLN A 41 -1.67 16.78 3.99
N GLY A 42 -1.45 16.94 5.30
CA GLY A 42 -2.48 16.95 6.36
C GLY A 42 -2.95 15.59 6.88
N HIS A 43 -2.47 14.45 6.35
CA HIS A 43 -2.86 13.14 6.89
C HIS A 43 -1.90 12.03 6.47
N SER A 44 -1.78 11.00 7.31
CA SER A 44 -1.06 9.77 7.00
C SER A 44 -1.94 8.55 7.19
N ARG A 45 -1.60 7.49 6.46
CA ARG A 45 -2.28 6.20 6.48
C ARG A 45 -1.25 5.09 6.30
N THR A 46 -1.70 3.84 6.41
CA THR A 46 -0.83 2.67 6.20
C THR A 46 -1.39 1.80 5.08
N ILE A 47 -0.61 1.58 4.02
CA ILE A 47 -0.98 0.61 2.97
C ILE A 47 -0.52 -0.77 3.42
N VAL A 48 -1.46 -1.70 3.56
CA VAL A 48 -1.22 -3.08 4.00
C VAL A 48 -1.31 -4.10 2.85
N GLY A 49 -1.59 -3.64 1.64
CA GLY A 49 -1.60 -4.48 0.45
C GLY A 49 -2.30 -3.83 -0.74
N ILE A 50 -2.42 -4.60 -1.82
CA ILE A 50 -2.99 -4.16 -3.08
C ILE A 50 -3.74 -5.31 -3.76
N GLN A 51 -4.90 -4.98 -4.32
CA GLN A 51 -5.72 -5.91 -5.08
C GLN A 51 -5.72 -5.51 -6.56
N LYS A 52 -5.45 -6.46 -7.44
CA LYS A 52 -5.60 -6.33 -8.89
C LYS A 52 -6.82 -7.09 -9.36
N LYS A 53 -7.77 -6.39 -9.98
CA LYS A 53 -8.91 -6.99 -10.68
C LYS A 53 -8.63 -6.91 -12.18
N LYS A 54 -8.52 -8.07 -12.83
CA LYS A 54 -8.32 -8.13 -14.28
C LYS A 54 -9.49 -7.45 -15.00
N GLY A 55 -9.17 -6.63 -15.99
CA GLY A 55 -10.18 -6.04 -16.86
C GLY A 55 -10.93 -7.11 -17.67
N TYR A 56 -12.19 -6.83 -18.02
CA TYR A 56 -12.97 -7.66 -18.93
C TYR A 56 -12.91 -7.08 -20.36
N ARG A 57 -12.79 -7.94 -21.38
CA ARG A 57 -12.82 -7.58 -22.81
C ARG A 57 -11.96 -6.36 -23.19
N GLY A 58 -10.68 -6.36 -22.78
CA GLY A 58 -9.72 -5.32 -23.16
C GLY A 58 -9.77 -4.04 -22.31
N SER A 59 -10.63 -3.97 -21.29
CA SER A 59 -10.53 -2.89 -20.29
C SER A 59 -9.24 -3.01 -19.48
N ARG A 60 -8.74 -1.87 -18.99
CA ARG A 60 -7.55 -1.82 -18.14
C ARG A 60 -7.80 -2.52 -16.80
N ASP A 61 -6.74 -3.14 -16.29
CA ASP A 61 -6.75 -3.71 -14.95
C ASP A 61 -7.07 -2.64 -13.91
N GLN A 62 -7.93 -2.99 -12.96
CA GLN A 62 -8.30 -2.10 -11.87
C GLN A 62 -7.51 -2.46 -10.62
N TYR A 63 -6.84 -1.46 -10.08
CA TYR A 63 -6.08 -1.60 -8.85
C TYR A 63 -6.83 -0.94 -7.69
N THR A 64 -6.76 -1.56 -6.52
CA THR A 64 -7.36 -1.07 -5.29
C THR A 64 -6.37 -1.27 -4.16
N LEU A 65 -6.03 -0.17 -3.48
CA LEU A 65 -5.15 -0.21 -2.32
C LEU A 65 -5.95 -0.69 -1.10
N LEU A 66 -5.30 -1.45 -0.23
CA LEU A 66 -5.80 -1.82 1.09
C LEU A 66 -5.12 -0.90 2.11
N ILE A 67 -5.89 0.00 2.70
CA ILE A 67 -5.38 1.09 3.53
C ILE A 67 -6.04 1.06 4.90
N LEU A 68 -5.21 1.09 5.95
CA LEU A 68 -5.64 1.39 7.32
C LEU A 68 -5.51 2.89 7.57
N ASP A 69 -6.57 3.50 8.08
CA ASP A 69 -6.63 4.92 8.39
C ASP A 69 -6.74 5.10 9.92
N PRO A 70 -5.79 5.80 10.57
CA PRO A 70 -5.85 6.04 12.01
C PRO A 70 -7.06 6.90 12.43
N GLY A 71 -7.72 7.57 11.50
CA GLY A 71 -8.95 8.31 11.76
C GLY A 71 -10.21 7.44 11.88
N HIS A 72 -10.14 6.13 11.58
CA HIS A 72 -11.28 5.24 11.78
C HIS A 72 -11.44 4.86 13.25
N ARG A 73 -12.70 4.84 13.73
CA ARG A 73 -13.01 4.30 15.06
C ARG A 73 -12.78 2.78 15.06
N THR A 74 -11.95 2.30 15.98
CA THR A 74 -11.64 0.88 16.15
C THR A 74 -12.91 0.02 16.27
N ALA A 75 -13.91 0.49 17.03
CA ALA A 75 -15.17 -0.23 17.21
C ALA A 75 -15.96 -0.45 15.91
N ASP A 76 -15.90 0.50 14.96
CA ASP A 76 -16.59 0.36 13.68
C ASP A 76 -15.86 -0.63 12.77
N LEU A 77 -14.53 -0.60 12.76
CA LEU A 77 -13.71 -1.58 12.04
C LEU A 77 -13.94 -2.98 12.62
N GLU A 78 -13.88 -3.15 13.94
CA GLU A 78 -14.13 -4.43 14.60
C GLU A 78 -15.52 -4.98 14.27
N ARG A 79 -16.58 -4.17 14.42
CA ARG A 79 -17.97 -4.57 14.15
C ARG A 79 -18.16 -5.04 12.69
N THR A 80 -17.58 -4.31 11.73
CA THR A 80 -17.70 -4.64 10.30
C THR A 80 -16.89 -5.88 9.91
N LEU A 81 -15.74 -6.12 10.54
CA LEU A 81 -14.96 -7.34 10.37
C LEU A 81 -15.67 -8.56 10.97
N ARG A 82 -16.21 -8.46 12.20
CA ARG A 82 -16.97 -9.54 12.85
C ARG A 82 -18.21 -9.94 12.05
N SER A 83 -18.97 -8.96 11.57
CA SER A 83 -20.18 -9.20 10.78
C SER A 83 -19.89 -9.54 9.31
N LYS A 84 -18.63 -9.38 8.86
CA LYS A 84 -18.18 -9.51 7.46
C LYS A 84 -18.91 -8.60 6.46
N LYS A 85 -19.57 -7.55 6.94
CA LYS A 85 -20.35 -6.61 6.12
C LYS A 85 -19.76 -5.21 6.22
N GLY A 86 -19.65 -4.51 5.09
CA GLY A 86 -19.25 -3.09 5.05
C GLY A 86 -17.75 -2.80 5.25
N TRP A 87 -16.94 -3.75 5.74
CA TRP A 87 -15.50 -3.56 6.01
C TRP A 87 -14.70 -3.04 4.80
N GLN A 88 -15.13 -3.39 3.58
CA GLN A 88 -14.47 -2.95 2.36
C GLN A 88 -14.46 -1.42 2.22
N SER A 89 -15.50 -0.74 2.69
CA SER A 89 -15.54 0.73 2.69
C SER A 89 -14.52 1.38 3.63
N LEU A 90 -14.06 0.65 4.65
CA LEU A 90 -13.04 1.10 5.58
C LEU A 90 -11.63 0.83 5.06
N VAL A 91 -11.42 -0.30 4.38
CA VAL A 91 -10.06 -0.74 3.99
C VAL A 91 -9.75 -0.47 2.52
N LYS A 92 -10.70 -0.63 1.60
CA LYS A 92 -10.44 -0.52 0.17
C LYS A 92 -10.46 0.94 -0.27
N ARG A 93 -9.42 1.35 -1.00
CA ARG A 93 -9.30 2.67 -1.61
C ARG A 93 -8.97 2.53 -3.09
N GLY A 94 -9.92 2.91 -3.93
CA GLY A 94 -9.72 2.96 -5.38
C GLY A 94 -8.76 4.08 -5.74
N VAL A 95 -7.93 3.87 -6.77
CA VAL A 95 -6.88 4.82 -7.18
C VAL A 95 -7.44 6.21 -7.53
N HIS A 96 -8.66 6.26 -8.06
CA HIS A 96 -9.39 7.50 -8.36
C HIS A 96 -9.69 8.38 -7.13
N THR A 97 -9.58 7.83 -5.92
CA THR A 97 -9.74 8.57 -4.65
C THR A 97 -8.45 9.30 -4.23
N LEU A 98 -7.31 8.98 -4.85
CA LEU A 98 -6.02 9.59 -4.55
C LEU A 98 -5.88 10.96 -5.26
N ARG A 99 -6.48 12.01 -4.68
CA ARG A 99 -6.61 13.34 -5.32
C ARG A 99 -5.61 14.39 -4.83
N LYS A 100 -4.75 14.07 -3.88
CA LYS A 100 -3.77 15.04 -3.35
C LYS A 100 -2.65 15.27 -4.37
N PRO A 101 -2.07 16.49 -4.44
CA PRO A 101 -1.06 16.83 -5.44
C PRO A 101 0.24 16.04 -5.27
N GLN A 102 0.55 15.66 -4.03
CA GLN A 102 1.75 14.92 -3.68
C GLN A 102 1.40 13.80 -2.69
N TYR A 103 2.07 12.67 -2.90
CA TYR A 103 2.07 11.53 -2.01
C TYR A 103 3.52 11.10 -1.77
N GLN A 104 3.81 10.67 -0.56
CA GLN A 104 5.10 10.09 -0.19
C GLN A 104 4.85 8.70 0.38
N LEU A 105 5.71 7.76 0.00
CA LEU A 105 5.74 6.41 0.53
C LEU A 105 7.04 6.24 1.31
N CYS A 106 6.93 5.66 2.50
CA CYS A 106 8.08 5.19 3.26
C CYS A 106 7.88 3.70 3.50
N TYR A 107 8.95 2.94 3.24
CA TYR A 107 9.02 1.51 3.42
C TYR A 107 10.21 1.19 4.31
N VAL A 108 10.21 -0.02 4.84
CA VAL A 108 11.30 -0.53 5.67
C VAL A 108 11.93 -1.71 4.93
N ASP A 109 13.23 -1.63 4.69
CA ASP A 109 14.02 -2.74 4.18
C ASP A 109 14.13 -3.86 5.22
N SER A 110 14.19 -5.09 4.74
CA SER A 110 14.31 -6.26 5.60
C SER A 110 15.71 -6.34 6.21
N GLY A 111 15.81 -6.65 7.50
CA GLY A 111 17.09 -6.85 8.18
C GLY A 111 17.45 -5.71 9.13
N ILE A 112 18.73 -5.65 9.50
CA ILE A 112 19.30 -4.63 10.38
C ILE A 112 20.40 -3.92 9.60
N ALA A 113 20.41 -2.59 9.63
CA ALA A 113 21.43 -1.80 8.97
C ALA A 113 22.83 -2.13 9.49
N ASN A 114 23.76 -2.37 8.57
CA ASN A 114 25.18 -2.49 8.88
C ASN A 114 25.79 -1.11 9.19
N SER A 115 27.08 -1.07 9.58
CA SER A 115 27.73 0.18 9.98
C SER A 115 27.74 1.26 8.88
N GLU A 116 27.91 0.87 7.61
CA GLU A 116 27.90 1.82 6.49
C GLU A 116 26.48 2.35 6.22
N GLU A 117 25.49 1.46 6.18
CA GLU A 117 24.08 1.82 6.06
C GLU A 117 23.64 2.74 7.20
N MET A 118 24.09 2.48 8.43
CA MET A 118 23.79 3.32 9.60
C MET A 118 24.30 4.75 9.44
N GLU A 119 25.49 4.94 8.88
CA GLU A 119 26.02 6.27 8.60
C GLU A 119 25.21 6.97 7.50
N GLN A 120 24.78 6.25 6.47
CA GLN A 120 23.91 6.79 5.42
C GLN A 120 22.54 7.22 5.97
N LEU A 121 21.95 6.41 6.86
CA LEU A 121 20.65 6.67 7.49
C LEU A 121 20.61 7.92 8.40
N LYS A 122 21.77 8.52 8.73
CA LYS A 122 21.83 9.81 9.41
C LYS A 122 21.33 10.96 8.54
N THR A 123 21.37 10.78 7.22
CA THR A 123 20.84 11.74 6.26
C THR A 123 19.50 11.22 5.74
N ILE A 124 18.43 12.00 5.94
CA ILE A 124 17.13 11.67 5.37
C ILE A 124 17.17 12.01 3.88
N ASP A 125 17.03 10.99 3.03
CA ASP A 125 16.93 11.15 1.59
C ASP A 125 15.57 10.64 1.06
N SER A 126 15.31 10.90 -0.22
CA SER A 126 14.13 10.37 -0.91
C SER A 126 14.31 10.36 -2.42
N ILE A 127 13.64 9.43 -3.08
CA ILE A 127 13.60 9.37 -4.55
C ILE A 127 12.41 10.17 -5.05
N LEU A 128 12.68 11.29 -5.73
CA LEU A 128 11.63 12.09 -6.37
C LEU A 128 11.26 11.51 -7.73
N VAL A 129 10.04 11.03 -7.85
CA VAL A 129 9.48 10.56 -9.12
C VAL A 129 8.62 11.66 -9.76
N ARG A 130 9.09 12.24 -10.87
CA ARG A 130 8.37 13.25 -11.67
C ARG A 130 7.64 12.59 -12.84
N PHE A 131 6.48 13.09 -13.24
CA PHE A 131 5.61 12.51 -14.28
C PHE A 131 4.84 13.54 -15.08
#